data_AF-A0A2W6TJT9-F1
#
_entry.id   AF-A0A2W6TJT9-F1
#
_cell.length_a   1.000
_cell.length_b   1.000
_cell.length_c   1.000
_cell.angle_alpha   90.00
_cell.angle_beta   90.00
_cell.angle_gamma   90.00
#
_symmetry.space_group_name_H-M   'P 1'
#
loop_
_entity.id
_entity.type
_entity.pdbx_description
1 polymer ?
#
loop_
_entity_poly.entity_id
_entity_poly.type
_entity_poly.pdbx_seq_one_letter_code
_entity_poly.pdbx_strand_id
1 'polypeptide(L)' 'MHLLVITPYEILLFAAAVIVLYVVAISTLFKNKAGILPYLALILFPVFGPLGIVFGDYMKKIK' A
#
# COMPACT_ATOMS: atom_id res chain seq x y z
N MET A 1 12.65 -24.31 21.25
CA MET A 1 12.64 -23.82 19.85
C MET A 1 11.27 -23.22 19.56
N HIS A 2 11.04 -21.95 19.88
CA HIS A 2 9.89 -21.18 19.39
C HIS A 2 10.31 -20.55 18.06
N LEU A 3 10.03 -21.24 16.95
CA LEU A 3 10.52 -20.89 15.61
C LEU A 3 9.69 -19.81 14.91
N LEU A 4 8.61 -19.33 15.53
CA LEU A 4 7.73 -18.32 14.97
C LEU A 4 7.44 -17.26 16.04
N VAL A 5 8.11 -16.12 15.93
CA VAL A 5 7.77 -14.88 16.66
C VAL A 5 6.44 -14.32 16.15
N ILE A 6 6.00 -14.75 14.96
CA ILE A 6 4.77 -14.31 14.28
C ILE A 6 3.73 -15.43 14.33
N THR A 7 2.59 -15.13 14.93
CA THR A 7 1.41 -15.98 15.01
C THR A 7 0.59 -15.93 13.72
N PRO A 8 -0.21 -16.97 13.40
CA PRO A 8 -1.10 -16.97 12.24
C PRO A 8 -2.07 -15.79 12.21
N TYR A 9 -2.54 -15.32 13.38
CA TYR A 9 -3.42 -14.16 13.49
C TYR A 9 -2.73 -12.86 13.04
N GLU A 10 -1.46 -12.67 13.38
CA GLU A 10 -0.68 -11.50 12.94
C GLU A 10 -0.49 -11.49 11.42
N ILE A 11 -0.32 -12.66 10.80
CA ILE A 11 -0.24 -12.78 9.34
C ILE A 11 -1.56 -12.34 8.69
N LEU A 12 -2.70 -12.78 9.23
CA LEU A 12 -4.02 -12.40 8.72
C LEU A 12 -4.28 -10.90 8.88
N LEU A 13 -3.92 -10.33 10.02
CA LEU A 13 -4.04 -8.89 10.27
C LEU A 13 -3.17 -8.08 9.32
N PHE A 14 -1.92 -8.52 9.12
CA PHE A 14 -1.01 -7.86 8.18
C PHE A 14 -1.54 -7.94 6.75
N ALA A 15 -2.05 -9.09 6.31
CA ALA A 15 -2.66 -9.25 5.00
C ALA A 15 -3.87 -8.32 4.80
N ALA A 16 -4.75 -8.23 5.80
CA ALA A 16 -5.89 -7.31 5.76
C ALA A 16 -5.43 -5.84 5.66
N ALA A 17 -4.41 -5.45 6.43
CA ALA A 17 -3.85 -4.10 6.36
C ALA A 17 -3.26 -3.78 4.98
N VAL A 18 -2.54 -4.73 4.36
CA VAL A 18 -2.00 -4.57 3.00
C VAL A 18 -3.13 -4.41 1.97
N ILE A 19 -4.20 -5.20 2.08
CA ILE A 19 -5.36 -5.09 1.18
C ILE A 19 -5.99 -3.69 1.27
N VAL A 20 -6.23 -3.20 2.49
CA VAL A 20 -6.78 -1.84 2.70
C VAL A 20 -5.86 -0.79 2.09
N LEU A 21 -4.55 -0.92 2.30
CA LEU A 21 -3.57 -0.01 1.74
C LEU A 21 -3.59 0.01 0.21
N TYR A 22 -3.73 -1.15 -0.44
CA TYR A 22 -3.90 -1.26 -1.89
C TYR A 22 -5.15 -0.55 -2.38
N VAL A 23 -6.30 -0.77 -1.72
CA VAL A 23 -7.56 -0.12 -2.09
C VAL A 23 -7.44 1.40 -2.01
N VAL A 24 -6.81 1.92 -0.95
CA VAL A 24 -6.59 3.36 -0.78
C VAL A 24 -5.63 3.91 -1.84
N ALA A 25 -4.53 3.22 -2.12
CA ALA A 25 -3.57 3.64 -3.14
C ALA A 25 -4.21 3.67 -4.54
N ILE A 26 -4.92 2.61 -4.92
CA ILE A 26 -5.65 2.54 -6.20
C ILE A 26 -6.67 3.68 -6.29
N SER A 27 -7.50 3.85 -5.25
CA SER A 27 -8.50 4.94 -5.20
C SER A 27 -7.86 6.32 -5.38
N THR A 28 -6.69 6.52 -4.79
CA THR A 28 -5.90 7.75 -4.91
C THR A 28 -5.38 7.97 -6.33
N LEU A 29 -4.89 6.91 -6.99
CA LEU A 29 -4.43 6.99 -8.38
C LEU A 29 -5.57 7.30 -9.36
N PHE A 30 -6.72 6.66 -9.19
CA PHE A 30 -7.91 6.93 -10.01
C PHE A 30 -8.39 8.38 -9.82
N LYS A 31 -8.50 8.83 -8.58
CA LYS A 31 -8.91 10.22 -8.26
C LYS A 31 -7.99 11.26 -8.89
N ASN A 32 -6.68 11.01 -8.87
CA ASN A 32 -5.67 11.95 -9.38
C ASN A 32 -5.38 11.78 -10.88
N LYS A 33 -6.10 10.90 -11.60
CA LYS A 33 -5.85 10.56 -13.01
C LYS A 33 -4.37 10.26 -13.26
N ALA A 34 -3.77 9.47 -12.37
CA ALA A 34 -2.35 9.14 -12.46
C ALA A 34 -2.02 8.40 -13.76
N GLY A 35 -0.81 8.63 -14.30
CA GLY A 35 -0.30 7.90 -15.47
C GLY A 35 -0.01 6.42 -15.14
N ILE A 36 0.58 5.68 -16.09
CA ILE A 36 0.81 4.22 -15.92
C ILE A 36 1.87 3.86 -14.86
N LEU A 37 2.83 4.76 -14.60
CA LEU A 37 4.00 4.48 -13.75
C LEU A 37 3.65 4.15 -12.28
N PRO A 38 2.73 4.86 -11.60
CA PRO A 38 2.32 4.50 -10.25
C PRO A 38 1.56 3.17 -10.15
N TYR A 39 0.87 2.74 -11.21
CA TYR A 39 0.25 1.41 -11.27
C TYR A 39 1.31 0.31 -11.38
N LEU A 40 2.40 0.55 -12.11
CA LEU A 40 3.56 -0.35 -12.13
C LEU A 40 4.21 -0.46 -10.74
N ALA A 41 4.33 0.65 -10.02
CA ALA A 41 4.85 0.64 -8.64
C ALA A 41 3.97 -0.19 -7.68
N LEU A 42 2.65 -0.17 -7.86
CA LEU A 42 1.69 -1.01 -7.11
C LEU A 42 1.91 -2.51 -7.32
N ILE A 43 2.29 -2.93 -8.52
CA ILE A 43 2.49 -4.36 -8.84
C ILE A 43 3.87 -4.83 -8.39
N LEU A 44 4.91 -4.01 -8.61
CA LEU A 44 6.30 -4.37 -8.33
C LEU A 44 6.66 -4.26 -6.84
N PHE A 45 5.99 -3.38 -6.10
CA PHE A 45 6.31 -3.11 -4.69
C PHE A 45 5.05 -3.19 -3.83
N PRO A 46 4.66 -4.37 -3.33
CA PRO A 46 3.35 -4.58 -2.72
C PRO A 46 3.10 -3.88 -1.39
N VAL A 47 4.15 -3.42 -0.72
CA VAL A 47 4.01 -2.61 0.50
C VAL A 47 4.51 -1.19 0.25
N PHE A 48 5.74 -1.04 -0.26
CA PHE A 48 6.35 0.26 -0.49
C PHE A 48 5.68 1.09 -1.60
N GLY A 49 5.15 0.45 -2.64
CA GLY A 49 4.46 1.13 -3.74
C GLY A 49 3.17 1.82 -3.26
N PRO A 50 2.21 1.09 -2.67
CA PRO A 50 1.01 1.69 -2.08
C PRO A 50 1.33 2.77 -1.04
N LEU A 51 2.29 2.54 -0.14
CA LEU A 51 2.71 3.55 0.84
C LEU A 51 3.20 4.83 0.15
N GLY A 52 4.11 4.70 -0.81
CA GLY A 52 4.67 5.85 -1.55
C GLY A 52 3.60 6.66 -2.29
N ILE A 53 2.58 5.99 -2.84
CA ILE A 53 1.45 6.66 -3.51
C ILE A 53 0.63 7.48 -2.51
N VAL A 54 0.24 6.86 -1.39
CA VAL A 54 -0.60 7.51 -0.38
C VAL A 54 0.16 8.66 0.28
N PHE A 55 1.42 8.45 0.67
CA PHE A 55 2.26 9.50 1.23
C PHE A 55 2.53 10.63 0.23
N GLY A 56 2.79 10.31 -1.03
CA GLY A 56 3.02 11.30 -2.08
C GLY A 56 1.79 12.18 -2.32
N ASP A 57 0.58 11.61 -2.31
CA ASP A 57 -0.67 12.37 -2.37
C ASP A 57 -0.87 13.26 -1.15
N TYR A 58 -0.61 12.73 0.05
CA TYR A 58 -0.72 13.49 1.29
C TYR A 58 0.23 14.70 1.30
N MET A 59 1.49 14.51 0.90
CA MET A 59 2.46 15.61 0.80
C MET A 59 2.07 16.66 -0.24
N LYS A 60 1.45 16.27 -1.36
CA LYS A 60 0.94 17.21 -2.36
C LYS A 60 -0.19 18.10 -1.84
N LYS A 61 -1.01 17.63 -0.89
CA LYS A 61 -2.11 18.40 -0.30
C LYS A 61 -1.69 19.38 0.78
N ILE A 62 -0.55 19.13 1.43
CA ILE A 62 0.00 20.03 2.47
C ILE A 62 0.70 21.24 1.84
N LYS A 63 1.16 21.09 0.60
CA LYS A 63 1.81 22.15 -0.17
C LYS A 63 0.79 23.05 -0.88
#